data_AF-A0A945W5W9-F1
#
_entry.id   AF-A0A945W5W9-F1
#
_cell.length_a   1.000
_cell.length_b   1.000
_cell.length_c   1.000
_cell.angle_alpha   90.00
_cell.angle_beta   90.00
_cell.angle_gamma   90.00
#
_symmetry.space_group_name_H-M   'P 1'
#
loop_
_entity.id
_entity.type
_entity.pdbx_description
1 polymer ?
#
loop_
_entity_poly.entity_id
_entity_poly.type
_entity_poly.pdbx_seq_one_letter_code
_entity_poly.pdbx_strand_id
1 'polypeptide(L)'
;MKYINFDDATKDSPIPSKDWLNLTSEKRLLIVKKAANNIEGMNITRATDKGYVYLTLEKTMDSGERGALLLRLEKLLKRKVDNGITIWHEPIGDKNSLRKLRGIEVKTS
;
A
#
# COMPACT_ATOMS: atom_id res chain seq x y z
N MET A 1 -2.51 13.22 -30.51
CA MET A 1 -3.14 12.81 -29.24
C MET A 1 -2.03 12.68 -28.21
N LYS A 2 -1.93 13.59 -27.23
CA LYS A 2 -0.95 13.47 -26.13
C LYS A 2 -1.54 12.50 -25.11
N TYR A 3 -1.05 11.26 -25.09
CA TYR A 3 -1.51 10.21 -24.17
C TYR A 3 -0.92 10.34 -22.75
N ILE A 4 -0.08 11.35 -22.51
CA ILE A 4 0.60 11.57 -21.24
C ILE A 4 0.22 12.95 -20.73
N ASN A 5 -0.34 13.00 -19.51
CA ASN A 5 -0.55 14.23 -18.77
C ASN A 5 0.79 14.70 -18.16
N PHE A 6 1.43 15.69 -18.78
CA PHE A 6 2.73 16.20 -18.33
C PHE A 6 2.64 16.91 -16.96
N ASP A 7 1.47 17.44 -16.60
CA ASP A 7 1.25 18.10 -15.32
C ASP A 7 1.34 17.13 -14.14
N ASP A 8 1.13 15.84 -14.38
CA ASP A 8 1.29 14.78 -13.37
C ASP A 8 2.61 14.03 -13.55
N ALA A 9 3.06 13.84 -14.80
CA ALA A 9 4.31 13.12 -15.09
C ALA A 9 5.58 13.83 -14.60
N THR A 10 5.51 15.12 -14.35
CA THR A 10 6.65 15.94 -13.87
C THR A 10 6.56 16.31 -12.40
N LYS A 11 5.47 15.95 -11.72
CA LYS A 11 5.31 16.23 -10.29
C LYS A 11 6.03 15.18 -9.47
N ASP A 12 6.82 15.65 -8.51
CA ASP A 12 7.37 14.77 -7.48
C ASP A 12 6.24 14.13 -6.66
N SER A 13 6.47 12.88 -6.28
CA SER A 13 5.57 12.22 -5.33
C SER A 13 5.57 12.98 -4.00
N PRO A 14 4.41 13.17 -3.36
CA PRO A 14 4.34 13.81 -2.06
C PRO A 14 5.24 13.10 -1.04
N ILE A 15 6.03 13.87 -0.30
CA ILE A 15 6.93 13.37 0.75
C ILE A 15 6.20 13.45 2.09
N PRO A 16 6.37 12.46 3.00
CA PRO A 16 5.77 12.53 4.33
C PRO A 16 6.18 13.79 5.10
N SER A 17 5.25 14.32 5.90
CA SER A 17 5.52 15.50 6.73
C SER A 17 6.46 15.19 7.90
N LYS A 18 7.01 16.24 8.51
CA LYS A 18 7.81 16.12 9.74
C LYS A 18 7.00 15.50 10.89
N ASP A 19 5.70 15.78 10.95
CA ASP A 19 4.82 15.21 11.99
C ASP A 19 4.77 13.70 11.89
N TRP A 20 4.68 13.17 10.66
CA TRP A 20 4.77 11.74 10.41
C TRP A 20 6.14 11.14 10.77
N LEU A 21 7.22 11.84 10.41
CA LEU A 21 8.59 11.40 10.70
C LEU A 21 8.91 11.35 12.20
N ASN A 22 8.28 12.21 13.00
CA ASN A 22 8.45 12.25 14.45
C ASN A 22 7.69 11.14 15.19
N LEU A 23 6.80 10.40 14.52
CA LEU A 23 6.09 9.28 15.12
C LEU A 23 6.95 8.01 15.17
N THR A 24 6.72 7.17 16.18
CA THR A 24 7.26 5.80 16.17
C THR A 24 6.46 4.93 15.20
N SER A 25 7.07 3.84 14.73
CA SER A 25 6.41 2.83 13.87
C SER A 25 5.09 2.32 14.46
N GLU A 26 5.04 2.08 15.77
CA GLU A 26 3.82 1.66 16.48
C GLU A 26 2.72 2.74 16.45
N LYS A 27 3.08 4.01 16.72
CA LYS A 27 2.13 5.12 16.68
C LYS A 27 1.60 5.35 15.27
N ARG A 28 2.46 5.27 14.24
CA ARG A 28 2.05 5.33 12.83
C ARG A 28 1.02 4.26 12.51
N LEU A 29 1.33 3.01 12.87
CA LEU A 29 0.42 1.89 12.64
C LEU A 29 -0.93 2.11 13.34
N LEU A 30 -0.91 2.58 14.59
CA LEU A 30 -2.12 2.85 15.36
C LEU A 30 -2.99 3.94 14.71
N ILE A 31 -2.39 5.07 14.31
CA ILE A 31 -3.12 6.18 13.68
C ILE A 31 -3.71 5.74 12.34
N VAL A 32 -2.95 5.01 11.53
CA VAL A 32 -3.42 4.50 10.24
C VAL A 32 -4.57 3.51 10.43
N LYS A 33 -4.47 2.57 11.37
CA LYS A 33 -5.55 1.63 11.69
C LYS A 33 -6.81 2.35 12.18
N LYS A 34 -6.66 3.36 13.05
CA LYS A 34 -7.79 4.20 13.50
C LYS A 34 -8.44 4.96 12.36
N ALA A 35 -7.66 5.52 11.44
CA ALA A 35 -8.18 6.28 10.31
C ALA A 35 -8.89 5.39 9.27
N ALA A 36 -8.45 4.14 9.13
CA ALA A 36 -8.97 3.14 8.20
C ALA A 36 -10.07 2.23 8.78
N ASN A 37 -10.49 2.45 10.03
CA ASN A 37 -11.44 1.61 10.76
C ASN A 37 -12.78 1.34 10.03
N ASN A 38 -13.21 2.25 9.16
CA ASN A 38 -14.46 2.16 8.40
C ASN A 38 -14.32 1.37 7.08
N ILE A 39 -13.17 0.74 6.83
CA ILE A 39 -12.90 -0.06 5.63
C ILE A 39 -12.58 -1.48 6.08
N GLU A 40 -13.43 -2.42 5.68
CA GLU A 40 -13.33 -3.83 6.03
C GLU A 40 -12.57 -4.65 4.97
N GLY A 41 -12.24 -5.90 5.28
CA GLY A 41 -11.66 -6.87 4.35
C GLY A 41 -10.16 -6.71 4.11
N MET A 42 -9.48 -5.95 4.96
CA MET A 42 -8.04 -5.71 4.87
C MET A 42 -7.41 -5.63 6.27
N ASN A 43 -6.15 -6.02 6.34
CA ASN A 43 -5.34 -5.89 7.55
C ASN A 43 -4.09 -5.06 7.26
N ILE A 44 -3.95 -3.94 7.97
CA ILE A 44 -2.76 -3.10 7.89
C ILE A 44 -1.64 -3.73 8.72
N THR A 45 -0.55 -4.10 8.05
CA THR A 45 0.55 -4.88 8.64
C THR A 45 1.66 -3.98 9.19
N ARG A 46 2.04 -2.93 8.46
CA ARG A 46 3.11 -2.00 8.86
C ARG A 46 2.93 -0.61 8.25
N ALA A 47 3.53 0.39 8.90
CA ALA A 47 3.64 1.75 8.39
C ALA A 47 5.07 2.26 8.61
N THR A 48 5.72 2.76 7.54
CA THR A 48 7.12 3.20 7.57
C THR A 48 7.24 4.72 7.71
N ASP A 49 8.42 5.19 8.10
CA ASP A 49 8.80 6.61 8.08
C ASP A 49 8.72 7.24 6.67
N LYS A 50 8.98 6.45 5.63
CA LYS A 50 8.82 6.84 4.22
C LYS A 50 7.36 7.00 3.75
N GLY A 51 6.39 6.86 4.63
CA GLY A 51 4.96 6.98 4.30
C GLY A 51 4.37 5.73 3.64
N TYR A 52 5.12 4.62 3.58
CA TYR A 52 4.59 3.39 3.02
C TYR A 52 3.74 2.67 4.05
N VAL A 53 2.48 2.43 3.68
CA VAL A 53 1.53 1.65 4.47
C VAL A 53 1.29 0.34 3.75
N TYR A 54 1.61 -0.76 4.41
CA TYR A 54 1.45 -2.09 3.86
C TYR A 54 0.20 -2.76 4.43
N LEU A 55 -0.48 -3.53 3.58
CA LEU A 55 -1.67 -4.26 3.96
C LEU A 55 -1.75 -5.60 3.24
N THR A 56 -2.45 -6.54 3.86
CA THR A 56 -2.96 -7.75 3.22
C THR A 56 -4.48 -7.65 3.08
N LEU A 57 -5.04 -8.30 2.07
CA LEU A 57 -6.49 -8.49 1.97
C LEU A 57 -6.88 -9.79 2.68
N GLU A 58 -8.06 -9.85 3.26
CA GLU A 58 -8.51 -11.07 3.97
C GLU A 58 -9.10 -12.10 3.01
N LYS A 59 -9.57 -11.66 1.84
CA LYS A 59 -10.19 -12.49 0.81
C LYS A 59 -9.62 -12.17 -0.56
N THR A 60 -9.71 -13.14 -1.46
CA THR A 60 -9.49 -12.91 -2.89
C THR A 60 -10.55 -11.94 -3.40
N MET A 61 -10.10 -10.90 -4.10
CA MET A 61 -10.93 -9.84 -4.65
C MET A 61 -10.58 -9.68 -6.13
N ASP A 62 -11.60 -9.36 -6.95
CA ASP A 62 -11.35 -9.07 -8.36
C ASP A 62 -10.38 -7.89 -8.52
N SER A 63 -9.63 -7.89 -9.63
CA SER A 63 -8.62 -6.88 -9.90
C SER A 63 -9.16 -5.44 -9.91
N GLY A 64 -10.37 -5.23 -10.45
CA GLY A 64 -11.00 -3.90 -10.52
C GLY A 64 -11.48 -3.42 -9.15
N GLU A 65 -12.17 -4.29 -8.42
CA GLU A 65 -12.63 -4.01 -7.05
C GLU A 65 -11.46 -3.73 -6.11
N ARG A 66 -10.39 -4.51 -6.21
CA ARG A 66 -9.15 -4.31 -5.46
C ARG A 66 -8.53 -2.95 -5.75
N GLY A 67 -8.40 -2.58 -7.03
CA GLY A 67 -7.85 -1.28 -7.42
C GLY A 67 -8.64 -0.12 -6.81
N ALA A 68 -9.97 -0.18 -6.91
CA ALA A 68 -10.85 0.84 -6.34
C ALA A 68 -10.73 0.94 -4.81
N LEU A 69 -10.65 -0.19 -4.11
CA LEU A 69 -10.48 -0.24 -2.66
C LEU A 69 -9.16 0.43 -2.22
N LEU A 70 -8.05 0.05 -2.85
CA LEU A 70 -6.71 0.55 -2.49
C LEU A 70 -6.60 2.06 -2.74
N LEU A 71 -7.12 2.55 -3.87
CA LEU A 71 -7.14 4.00 -4.18
C LEU A 71 -8.03 4.79 -3.21
N ARG A 72 -9.19 4.24 -2.83
CA ARG A 72 -10.07 4.86 -1.84
C ARG A 72 -9.40 4.94 -0.46
N LEU A 73 -8.71 3.88 -0.06
CA LEU A 73 -7.94 3.87 1.19
C LEU A 73 -6.83 4.92 1.16
N GLU A 74 -6.03 4.96 0.09
CA GLU A 74 -4.94 5.93 -0.03
C GLU A 74 -5.47 7.36 0.07
N LYS A 75 -6.52 7.69 -0.69
CA LYS A 75 -7.15 9.02 -0.66
C LYS A 75 -7.69 9.37 0.72
N LEU A 76 -8.21 8.39 1.48
CA LEU A 76 -8.68 8.59 2.85
C LEU A 76 -7.52 8.91 3.79
N LEU A 77 -6.44 8.14 3.75
CA LEU A 77 -5.28 8.33 4.61
C LEU A 77 -4.52 9.62 4.28
N LYS A 78 -4.38 9.95 2.99
CA LYS A 78 -3.79 11.23 2.55
C LYS A 78 -4.53 12.44 3.11
N ARG A 79 -5.86 12.36 3.21
CA ARG A 79 -6.69 13.42 3.77
C ARG A 79 -6.67 13.47 5.30
N LYS A 80 -6.65 12.32 5.97
CA LYS A 80 -6.83 12.23 7.43
C LYS A 80 -5.53 12.18 8.23
N VAL A 81 -4.43 11.76 7.62
CA VAL A 81 -3.19 11.43 8.31
C VAL A 81 -2.01 12.21 7.72
N ASP A 82 -1.63 11.91 6.48
CA ASP A 82 -0.48 12.55 5.84
C ASP A 82 -0.53 12.36 4.31
N ASN A 83 -0.36 13.44 3.55
CA ASN A 83 -0.44 13.42 2.08
C ASN A 83 0.66 12.58 1.40
N GLY A 84 1.78 12.33 2.09
CA GLY A 84 2.88 11.47 1.64
C GLY A 84 2.63 9.98 1.78
N ILE A 85 1.46 9.55 2.26
CA ILE A 85 1.14 8.13 2.41
C ILE A 85 0.94 7.46 1.05
N THR A 86 1.52 6.28 0.88
CA THR A 86 1.34 5.41 -0.29
C THR A 86 0.98 4.00 0.16
N ILE A 87 0.01 3.37 -0.51
CA ILE A 87 -0.47 2.02 -0.15
C ILE A 87 0.30 0.93 -0.90
N TRP A 88 0.72 -0.10 -0.16
CA TRP A 88 1.37 -1.30 -0.68
C TRP A 88 0.57 -2.54 -0.30
N HIS A 89 -0.03 -3.20 -1.29
CA HIS A 89 -0.68 -4.49 -1.10
C HIS A 89 0.36 -5.62 -1.11
N GLU A 90 0.44 -6.36 -0.01
CA GLU A 90 1.29 -7.53 0.11
C GLU A 90 0.57 -8.78 -0.41
N PRO A 91 1.21 -9.59 -1.26
CA PRO A 91 0.60 -10.81 -1.76
C PRO A 91 0.39 -11.82 -0.63
N ILE A 92 -0.78 -12.47 -0.65
CA ILE A 92 -1.09 -13.61 0.23
C ILE A 92 -0.47 -14.85 -0.40
N GLY A 93 0.76 -15.21 -0.01
CA GLY A 93 1.39 -16.45 -0.49
C GLY A 93 2.91 -16.45 -0.37
N ASP A 94 3.44 -17.59 0.09
CA ASP A 94 4.88 -17.83 0.22
C ASP A 94 5.60 -17.68 -1.13
N LYS A 95 6.78 -17.07 -1.11
CA LYS A 95 7.63 -16.80 -2.30
C LYS A 95 7.81 -18.03 -3.19
N ASN A 96 7.69 -19.23 -2.62
CA ASN A 96 7.82 -20.52 -3.28
C ASN A 96 6.68 -20.87 -4.25
N SER A 97 5.44 -20.41 -4.04
CA SER A 97 4.32 -20.72 -4.96
C SER A 97 4.43 -19.98 -6.28
N LEU A 98 4.92 -18.73 -6.26
CA LEU A 98 5.20 -17.92 -7.45
C LEU A 98 6.33 -18.49 -8.32
N ARG A 99 7.26 -19.26 -7.73
CA ARG A 99 8.36 -19.92 -8.48
C ARG A 99 7.84 -21.09 -9.31
N LYS A 100 6.92 -21.89 -8.77
CA LYS A 100 6.26 -22.98 -9.52
C LYS A 100 5.47 -22.47 -10.73
N LEU A 101 4.82 -21.31 -10.60
CA LEU A 101 4.08 -20.69 -11.71
C LEU A 101 4.97 -20.16 -12.84
N ARG A 102 6.27 -19.95 -12.59
CA ARG A 102 7.25 -19.50 -13.61
C ARG A 102 7.97 -20.64 -14.33
N GLY A 103 7.62 -21.91 -14.05
CA GLY A 103 8.24 -23.07 -14.68
C GLY A 103 9.72 -23.28 -14.33
N ILE A 104 10.22 -22.65 -13.27
CA ILE A 104 11.61 -22.78 -12.84
C ILE A 104 11.70 -23.86 -11.77
N GLU A 105 12.21 -25.04 -12.12
CA GLU A 105 12.63 -26.07 -11.18
C GLU A 105 14.11 -25.86 -10.82
N VAL A 106 14.38 -25.49 -9.56
CA VAL A 106 15.76 -25.44 -9.05
C VAL A 106 16.16 -26.87 -8.67
N LYS A 107 17.00 -27.51 -9.50
CA LYS A 107 17.67 -28.76 -9.10
C LYS A 107 18.71 -28.41 -8.05
N THR A 108 18.54 -28.94 -6.84
CA THR A 108 19.57 -28.86 -5.82
C THR A 108 20.50 -30.06 -6.04
N SER A 109 21.79 -29.81 -6.20
CA SER A 109 22.85 -30.83 -6.30
C SER A 109 23.25 -31.34 -4.93
#